data_AF-A0A6B3IGD6-F1
#
_entry.id   AF-A0A6B3IGD6-F1
#
_cell.length_a   1.000
_cell.length_b   1.000
_cell.length_c   1.000
_cell.angle_alpha   90.00
_cell.angle_beta   90.00
_cell.angle_gamma   90.00
#
_symmetry.space_group_name_H-M   'P 1'
#
loop_
_entity.id
_entity.type
_entity.pdbx_description
1 polymer ?
#
loop_
_entity_poly.entity_id
_entity_poly.type
_entity_poly.pdbx_seq_one_letter_code
_entity_poly.pdbx_strand_id
1 'polypeptide(L)'
;TAEGRAIAAVVRDERPDVIYDLHEYGATPPYYDKDLFVLWPRNLNVARGVHDVSRTLSEQYVRPAATEGGYTSGHYGIWTDPVTGDPIKQTAGDGQERILRNTSGLKHAVGLLIESRIDALSEGEKADPALNHRRRVHSQQTALGGLFDFTQEQRARIRAATALSRLTGFADRGPVYLGGADNDPAEPAEILADPPCGYRLDASQYAAVRDELALHGVRSQRNGDGAFVPLRQSARNLIPLLLDQRATYSLTYGQANTAC
;
A
#
# COMPACT_ATOMS: atom_id res chain seq x y z
N THR A 1 5.75 12.79 -10.68
CA THR A 1 7.15 13.19 -10.90
C THR A 1 7.85 12.17 -11.79
N ALA A 2 9.09 12.42 -12.22
CA ALA A 2 9.84 11.46 -13.05
C ALA A 2 10.12 10.16 -12.27
N GLU A 3 10.48 10.29 -10.99
CA GLU A 3 10.77 9.21 -10.06
C GLU A 3 9.53 8.32 -9.85
N GLY A 4 8.37 8.92 -9.61
CA GLY A 4 7.12 8.19 -9.45
C GLY A 4 6.73 7.40 -10.71
N ARG A 5 6.97 7.97 -11.90
CA ARG A 5 6.76 7.27 -13.17
C ARG A 5 7.72 6.08 -13.33
N ALA A 6 8.99 6.25 -12.97
CA ALA A 6 9.98 5.17 -13.01
C ALA A 6 9.59 4.01 -12.07
N ILE A 7 9.21 4.31 -10.83
CA ILE A 7 8.74 3.31 -9.87
C ILE A 7 7.48 2.60 -10.39
N ALA A 8 6.49 3.36 -10.90
CA ALA A 8 5.27 2.78 -11.43
C ALA A 8 5.53 1.83 -12.60
N ALA A 9 6.47 2.18 -13.50
CA ALA A 9 6.91 1.34 -14.60
C ALA A 9 7.55 0.03 -14.12
N VAL A 10 8.52 0.10 -13.19
CA VAL A 10 9.15 -1.11 -12.61
C VAL A 10 8.10 -2.02 -11.98
N VAL A 11 7.19 -1.48 -11.17
CA VAL A 11 6.15 -2.29 -10.53
C VAL A 11 5.20 -2.93 -11.57
N ARG A 12 4.91 -2.23 -12.68
CA ARG A 12 4.05 -2.75 -13.75
C ARG A 12 4.75 -3.86 -14.55
N ASP A 13 6.00 -3.63 -14.91
CA ASP A 13 6.74 -4.46 -15.87
C ASP A 13 7.35 -5.69 -15.20
N GLU A 14 7.99 -5.50 -14.05
CA GLU A 14 8.65 -6.59 -13.29
C GLU A 14 7.68 -7.38 -12.42
N ARG A 15 6.51 -6.79 -12.08
CA ARG A 15 5.47 -7.40 -11.24
C ARG A 15 6.04 -8.06 -9.98
N PRO A 16 6.81 -7.32 -9.16
CA PRO A 16 7.49 -7.88 -8.00
C PRO A 16 6.48 -8.57 -7.08
N ASP A 17 6.91 -9.68 -6.48
CA ASP A 17 6.09 -10.40 -5.50
C ASP A 17 6.03 -9.69 -4.15
N VAL A 18 7.09 -8.94 -3.80
CA VAL A 18 7.20 -8.15 -2.58
C VAL A 18 7.75 -6.76 -2.89
N ILE A 19 7.16 -5.72 -2.29
CA ILE A 19 7.63 -4.34 -2.31
C ILE A 19 7.82 -3.90 -0.85
N TYR A 20 9.04 -3.50 -0.52
CA TYR A 20 9.45 -3.11 0.83
C TYR A 20 9.92 -1.65 0.81
N ASP A 21 9.21 -0.79 1.52
CA ASP A 21 9.27 0.66 1.37
C ASP A 21 9.88 1.31 2.63
N LEU A 22 11.17 1.67 2.55
CA LEU A 22 11.98 2.16 3.65
C LEU A 22 11.84 3.69 3.80
N HIS A 23 11.42 4.13 4.98
CA HIS A 23 11.25 5.53 5.35
C HIS A 23 11.85 5.83 6.73
N GLU A 24 11.73 7.10 7.13
CA GLU A 24 12.09 7.55 8.46
C GLU A 24 11.08 8.57 8.98
N TYR A 25 10.92 8.60 10.31
CA TYR A 25 9.89 9.41 10.97
C TYR A 25 10.43 10.12 12.22
N GLY A 26 9.80 11.22 12.61
CA GLY A 26 10.03 11.90 13.89
C GLY A 26 9.04 11.46 14.97
N ALA A 27 9.54 11.23 16.19
CA ALA A 27 8.74 10.74 17.29
C ALA A 27 7.85 11.81 17.94
N THR A 28 6.81 11.32 18.63
CA THR A 28 6.00 12.11 19.56
C THR A 28 5.92 11.37 20.90
N PRO A 29 6.96 11.47 21.75
CA PRO A 29 6.96 10.83 23.06
C PRO A 29 5.86 11.39 23.99
N PRO A 30 5.31 10.57 24.90
CA PRO A 30 5.63 9.16 25.13
C PRO A 30 4.77 8.20 24.28
N TYR A 31 3.95 8.72 23.36
CA TYR A 31 2.89 7.94 22.71
C TYR A 31 3.30 7.29 21.38
N TYR A 32 4.32 7.84 20.71
CA TYR A 32 4.73 7.44 19.37
C TYR A 32 6.24 7.55 19.18
N ASP A 33 6.99 6.68 19.85
CA ASP A 33 8.43 6.87 20.08
C ASP A 33 9.27 5.58 20.01
N LYS A 34 8.76 4.56 19.31
CA LYS A 34 9.50 3.31 19.05
C LYS A 34 10.75 3.56 18.19
N ASP A 35 11.66 2.61 18.13
CA ASP A 35 12.82 2.73 17.24
C ASP A 35 12.40 2.59 15.77
N LEU A 36 11.39 1.76 15.54
CA LEU A 36 10.97 1.36 14.20
C LEU A 36 9.47 1.05 14.13
N PHE A 37 8.77 1.69 13.22
CA PHE A 37 7.38 1.36 12.91
C PHE A 37 7.26 0.58 11.61
N VAL A 38 6.26 -0.29 11.52
CA VAL A 38 5.91 -0.98 10.27
C VAL A 38 4.41 -0.90 9.99
N LEU A 39 4.02 -1.06 8.73
CA LEU A 39 2.62 -1.18 8.35
C LEU A 39 2.42 -1.92 7.04
N TRP A 40 1.47 -2.85 7.03
CA TRP A 40 1.02 -3.56 5.83
C TRP A 40 -0.02 -2.72 5.04
N PRO A 41 -0.47 -3.17 3.85
CA PRO A 41 -1.51 -2.50 3.08
C PRO A 41 -2.84 -2.53 3.84
N ARG A 42 -3.46 -1.38 4.03
CA ARG A 42 -4.71 -1.20 4.76
C ARG A 42 -5.91 -1.02 3.83
N ASN A 43 -5.69 -0.73 2.54
CA ASN A 43 -6.78 -0.52 1.56
C ASN A 43 -7.67 -1.77 1.42
N LEU A 44 -8.98 -1.59 1.55
CA LEU A 44 -9.97 -2.67 1.57
C LEU A 44 -10.09 -3.46 0.25
N ASN A 45 -9.56 -2.93 -0.85
CA ASN A 45 -9.55 -3.60 -2.14
C ASN A 45 -8.37 -4.55 -2.37
N VAL A 46 -7.40 -4.55 -1.46
CA VAL A 46 -6.27 -5.50 -1.53
C VAL A 46 -6.82 -6.90 -1.35
N ALA A 47 -6.48 -7.81 -2.26
CA ALA A 47 -6.95 -9.19 -2.18
C ALA A 47 -6.55 -9.81 -0.84
N ARG A 48 -7.51 -10.46 -0.15
CA ARG A 48 -7.31 -11.03 1.20
C ARG A 48 -6.02 -11.83 1.34
N GLY A 49 -5.69 -12.69 0.37
CA GLY A 49 -4.45 -13.48 0.41
C GLY A 49 -3.18 -12.62 0.44
N VAL A 50 -3.14 -11.52 -0.32
CA VAL A 50 -2.00 -10.57 -0.32
C VAL A 50 -1.97 -9.77 0.98
N HIS A 51 -3.13 -9.31 1.44
CA HIS A 51 -3.27 -8.62 2.73
C HIS A 51 -2.73 -9.48 3.88
N ASP A 52 -3.20 -10.72 4.00
CA ASP A 52 -2.84 -11.64 5.09
C ASP A 52 -1.34 -11.97 5.07
N VAL A 53 -0.78 -12.19 3.88
CA VAL A 53 0.66 -12.44 3.71
C VAL A 53 1.49 -11.21 4.06
N SER A 54 1.02 -10.00 3.73
CA SER A 54 1.68 -8.73 4.11
C SER A 54 1.63 -8.50 5.62
N ARG A 55 0.51 -8.84 6.26
CA ARG A 55 0.40 -8.80 7.73
C ARG A 55 1.32 -9.84 8.38
N THR A 56 1.44 -11.04 7.83
CA THR A 56 2.43 -12.03 8.29
C THR A 56 3.86 -11.48 8.20
N LEU A 57 4.24 -10.88 7.07
CA LEU A 57 5.55 -10.22 6.92
C LEU A 57 5.79 -9.18 8.03
N SER A 58 4.80 -8.32 8.31
CA SER A 58 4.86 -7.34 9.41
C SER A 58 5.04 -8.02 10.77
N GLU A 59 4.06 -8.82 11.17
CA GLU A 59 3.87 -9.24 12.56
C GLU A 59 4.74 -10.40 12.99
N GLN A 60 5.13 -11.28 12.06
CA GLN A 60 5.79 -12.55 12.38
C GLN A 60 7.25 -12.59 11.94
N TYR A 61 7.70 -11.61 11.15
CA TYR A 61 9.06 -11.60 10.61
C TYR A 61 9.78 -10.29 10.87
N VAL A 62 9.27 -9.16 10.37
CA VAL A 62 10.00 -7.89 10.40
C VAL A 62 10.00 -7.26 11.80
N ARG A 63 8.85 -7.20 12.47
CA ARG A 63 8.79 -6.69 13.85
C ARG A 63 9.59 -7.58 14.81
N PRO A 64 9.44 -8.93 14.79
CA PRO A 64 10.27 -9.82 15.60
C PRO A 64 11.77 -9.62 15.37
N ALA A 65 12.23 -9.60 14.11
CA ALA A 65 13.65 -9.38 13.78
C ALA A 65 14.19 -8.07 14.37
N ALA A 66 13.42 -6.98 14.28
CA ALA A 66 13.80 -5.71 14.90
C ALA A 66 13.91 -5.84 16.44
N THR A 67 12.91 -6.44 17.08
CA THR A 67 12.89 -6.60 18.55
C THR A 67 13.97 -7.54 19.09
N GLU A 68 14.26 -8.63 18.39
CA GLU A 68 15.34 -9.56 18.72
C GLU A 68 16.71 -8.90 18.54
N GLY A 69 16.83 -8.00 17.55
CA GLY A 69 18.00 -7.15 17.37
C GLY A 69 18.10 -5.96 18.35
N GLY A 70 17.20 -5.88 19.34
CA GLY A 70 17.25 -4.87 20.40
C GLY A 70 16.53 -3.55 20.09
N TYR A 71 15.76 -3.46 19.01
CA TYR A 71 14.99 -2.27 18.64
C TYR A 71 13.53 -2.40 19.06
N THR A 72 12.96 -1.36 19.67
CA THR A 72 11.53 -1.34 19.95
C THR A 72 10.72 -1.14 18.67
N SER A 73 9.56 -1.81 18.55
CA SER A 73 8.74 -1.70 17.34
C SER A 73 7.23 -1.69 17.58
N GLY A 74 6.50 -0.98 16.72
CA GLY A 74 5.04 -0.90 16.74
C GLY A 74 4.42 -0.78 15.35
N HIS A 75 3.12 -0.46 15.29
CA HIS A 75 2.42 -0.17 14.05
C HIS A 75 2.48 1.32 13.72
N TYR A 76 2.86 1.65 12.48
CA TYR A 76 2.90 3.03 12.03
C TYR A 76 1.53 3.70 12.13
N GLY A 77 1.52 4.95 12.58
CA GLY A 77 0.32 5.77 12.72
C GLY A 77 -0.55 5.43 13.92
N ILE A 78 -0.11 4.53 14.81
CA ILE A 78 -0.85 4.17 16.03
C ILE A 78 -0.10 4.67 17.26
N TRP A 79 -0.69 5.61 17.97
CA TRP A 79 -0.25 6.01 19.30
C TRP A 79 -0.63 4.93 20.30
N THR A 80 0.31 4.59 21.18
CA THR A 80 0.11 3.60 22.23
C THR A 80 0.21 4.24 23.61
N ASP A 81 -0.57 3.73 24.56
CA ASP A 81 -0.39 4.07 25.97
C ASP A 81 1.02 3.62 26.42
N PRO A 82 1.82 4.50 27.03
CA PRO A 82 3.20 4.16 27.40
C PRO A 82 3.30 3.16 28.56
N VAL A 83 2.22 2.97 29.33
CA VAL A 83 2.15 2.04 30.46
C VAL A 83 1.62 0.68 30.00
N THR A 84 0.50 0.65 29.28
CA THR A 84 -0.15 -0.63 28.90
C THR A 84 0.30 -1.14 27.53
N GLY A 85 0.76 -0.26 26.64
CA GLY A 85 1.04 -0.56 25.24
C GLY A 85 -0.20 -0.61 24.35
N ASP A 86 -1.38 -0.35 24.90
CA ASP A 86 -2.64 -0.43 24.14
C ASP A 86 -2.76 0.71 23.13
N PRO A 87 -3.39 0.49 21.96
CA PRO A 87 -3.64 1.54 21.00
C PRO A 87 -4.65 2.56 21.56
N ILE A 88 -4.28 3.84 21.56
CA ILE A 88 -5.13 4.93 22.08
C ILE A 88 -5.62 5.89 20.99
N LYS A 89 -4.88 6.01 19.87
CA LYS A 89 -5.24 6.92 18.78
C LYS A 89 -4.57 6.51 17.47
N GLN A 90 -5.32 6.57 16.38
CA GLN A 90 -4.76 6.53 15.04
C GLN A 90 -4.49 7.96 14.55
N THR A 91 -3.29 8.22 14.06
CA THR A 91 -2.86 9.52 13.52
C THR A 91 -2.43 9.45 12.06
N ALA A 92 -2.13 8.25 11.56
CA ALA A 92 -1.77 8.00 10.18
C ALA A 92 -2.08 6.53 9.84
N GLY A 93 -1.60 6.05 8.69
CA GLY A 93 -1.73 4.63 8.34
C GLY A 93 -3.03 4.26 7.61
N ASP A 94 -3.68 5.22 6.96
CA ASP A 94 -4.94 5.00 6.24
C ASP A 94 -4.82 4.06 5.00
N GLY A 95 -5.98 3.82 4.38
CA GLY A 95 -6.14 2.96 3.21
C GLY A 95 -5.93 3.64 1.86
N GLN A 96 -5.39 4.87 1.78
CA GLN A 96 -5.31 5.59 0.51
C GLN A 96 -4.42 4.89 -0.53
N GLU A 97 -4.91 4.78 -1.76
CA GLU A 97 -4.27 4.14 -2.91
C GLU A 97 -3.04 4.86 -3.44
N ARG A 98 -2.83 6.12 -3.03
CA ARG A 98 -1.65 6.94 -3.36
C ARG A 98 -0.43 6.58 -2.52
N ILE A 99 -0.61 5.82 -1.45
CA ILE A 99 0.45 5.40 -0.55
C ILE A 99 1.03 4.08 -1.06
N LEU A 100 2.35 4.02 -1.23
CA LEU A 100 3.01 2.88 -1.88
C LEU A 100 2.68 1.53 -1.25
N ARG A 101 2.63 1.40 0.09
CA ARG A 101 2.21 0.13 0.73
C ARG A 101 0.82 -0.34 0.24
N ASN A 102 -0.14 0.57 0.10
CA ASN A 102 -1.48 0.26 -0.40
C ASN A 102 -1.47 0.00 -1.91
N THR A 103 -0.77 0.85 -2.67
CA THR A 103 -0.58 0.68 -4.12
C THR A 103 0.05 -0.69 -4.45
N SER A 104 1.02 -1.14 -3.65
CA SER A 104 1.65 -2.46 -3.80
C SER A 104 0.63 -3.58 -3.73
N GLY A 105 -0.24 -3.58 -2.71
CA GLY A 105 -1.32 -4.55 -2.57
C GLY A 105 -2.33 -4.49 -3.72
N LEU A 106 -2.73 -3.27 -4.14
CA LEU A 106 -3.62 -3.03 -5.27
C LEU A 106 -3.02 -3.50 -6.61
N LYS A 107 -1.68 -3.45 -6.73
CA LYS A 107 -0.90 -3.98 -7.85
C LYS A 107 -0.41 -5.41 -7.59
N HIS A 108 -1.07 -6.12 -6.68
CA HIS A 108 -0.94 -7.56 -6.43
C HIS A 108 0.42 -8.01 -5.87
N ALA A 109 1.14 -7.12 -5.20
CA ALA A 109 2.38 -7.42 -4.49
C ALA A 109 2.16 -7.40 -2.97
N VAL A 110 2.91 -8.23 -2.24
CA VAL A 110 3.03 -8.12 -0.78
C VAL A 110 3.71 -6.78 -0.47
N GLY A 111 3.10 -5.95 0.36
CA GLY A 111 3.60 -4.61 0.65
C GLY A 111 3.98 -4.44 2.11
N LEU A 112 5.06 -3.71 2.41
CA LEU A 112 5.34 -3.25 3.76
C LEU A 112 5.96 -1.86 3.72
N LEU A 113 5.43 -0.95 4.54
CA LEU A 113 6.09 0.29 4.92
C LEU A 113 6.86 0.05 6.21
N ILE A 114 8.04 0.68 6.31
CA ILE A 114 8.88 0.65 7.50
C ILE A 114 9.53 2.01 7.74
N GLU A 115 9.58 2.44 9.00
CA GLU A 115 9.86 3.81 9.38
C GLU A 115 10.83 3.80 10.57
N SER A 116 12.09 4.16 10.33
CA SER A 116 13.08 4.29 11.40
C SER A 116 13.02 5.66 12.06
N ARG A 117 13.11 5.72 13.39
CA ARG A 117 13.06 6.96 14.15
C ARG A 117 14.28 7.85 13.91
N ILE A 118 14.08 9.13 13.55
CA ILE A 118 15.18 10.07 13.30
C ILE A 118 15.74 10.74 14.56
N ASP A 119 14.99 10.78 15.66
CA ASP A 119 15.42 11.50 16.86
C ASP A 119 16.65 10.83 17.51
N ALA A 120 17.54 11.65 18.06
CA ALA A 120 18.60 11.15 18.93
C ALA A 120 18.02 10.62 20.24
N LEU A 121 18.44 9.42 20.64
CA LEU A 121 17.92 8.70 21.82
C LEU A 121 18.82 8.83 23.05
N SER A 122 20.02 9.37 22.90
CA SER A 122 20.99 9.55 23.99
C SER A 122 21.75 10.86 23.87
N GLU A 123 22.36 11.32 24.96
CA GLU A 123 23.29 12.47 24.93
C GLU A 123 24.47 12.23 24.00
N GLY A 124 24.93 10.97 23.88
CA GLY A 124 25.97 10.59 22.92
C GLY A 124 25.53 10.83 21.47
N GLU A 125 24.31 10.42 21.12
CA GLU A 125 23.75 10.66 19.78
C GLU A 125 23.47 12.15 19.50
N LYS A 126 23.15 12.94 20.53
CA LYS A 126 23.03 14.40 20.40
C LYS A 126 24.39 15.07 20.16
N ALA A 127 25.44 14.56 20.83
CA ALA A 127 26.80 15.08 20.72
C ALA A 127 27.50 14.65 19.41
N ASP A 128 27.22 13.45 18.90
CA ASP A 128 27.72 12.93 17.63
C ASP A 128 26.57 12.41 16.75
N PRO A 129 26.08 13.22 15.78
CA PRO A 129 25.03 12.82 14.85
C PRO A 129 25.35 11.55 14.04
N ALA A 130 26.62 11.21 13.86
CA ALA A 130 26.99 9.99 13.15
C ALA A 130 26.57 8.72 13.91
N LEU A 131 26.47 8.77 15.24
CA LEU A 131 25.91 7.66 16.03
C LEU A 131 24.42 7.44 15.71
N ASN A 132 23.63 8.52 15.68
CA ASN A 132 22.21 8.45 15.33
C ASN A 132 22.00 7.95 13.89
N HIS A 133 22.80 8.44 12.93
CA HIS A 133 22.74 7.96 11.55
C HIS A 133 23.03 6.46 11.44
N ARG A 134 24.04 5.97 12.19
CA ARG A 134 24.33 4.53 12.25
C ARG A 134 23.18 3.74 12.85
N ARG A 135 22.56 4.21 13.94
CA ARG A 135 21.39 3.56 14.55
C ARG A 135 20.23 3.45 13.57
N ARG A 136 19.90 4.53 12.87
CA ARG A 136 18.81 4.58 11.88
C ARG A 136 19.00 3.59 10.72
N VAL A 137 20.23 3.47 10.23
CA VAL A 137 20.55 2.51 9.17
C VAL A 137 20.54 1.09 9.71
N HIS A 138 21.10 0.86 10.90
CA HIS A 138 21.19 -0.48 11.49
C HIS A 138 19.81 -1.03 11.84
N SER A 139 18.89 -0.23 12.38
CA SER A 139 17.52 -0.68 12.66
C SER A 139 16.81 -1.17 11.39
N GLN A 140 16.97 -0.45 10.28
CA GLN A 140 16.45 -0.86 8.97
C GLN A 140 17.10 -2.15 8.46
N GLN A 141 18.42 -2.26 8.56
CA GLN A 141 19.16 -3.47 8.13
C GLN A 141 18.77 -4.70 8.95
N THR A 142 18.61 -4.54 10.27
CA THR A 142 18.15 -5.62 11.16
C THR A 142 16.74 -6.08 10.79
N ALA A 143 15.81 -5.14 10.60
CA ALA A 143 14.44 -5.45 10.19
C ALA A 143 14.37 -6.09 8.79
N LEU A 144 15.29 -5.73 7.88
CA LEU A 144 15.44 -6.33 6.56
C LEU A 144 15.82 -7.82 6.62
N GLY A 145 16.53 -8.25 7.68
CA GLY A 145 16.79 -9.67 7.95
C GLY A 145 15.49 -10.49 7.98
N GLY A 146 14.48 -10.00 8.70
CA GLY A 146 13.15 -10.63 8.76
C GLY A 146 12.46 -10.73 7.40
N LEU A 147 12.63 -9.72 6.51
CA LEU A 147 12.14 -9.82 5.14
C LEU A 147 12.82 -10.97 4.39
N PHE A 148 14.14 -11.13 4.51
CA PHE A 148 14.84 -12.20 3.81
C PHE A 148 14.39 -13.58 4.28
N ASP A 149 14.26 -13.80 5.58
CA ASP A 149 13.75 -15.06 6.13
C ASP A 149 12.32 -15.32 5.65
N PHE A 150 11.45 -14.30 5.70
CA PHE A 150 10.10 -14.38 5.16
C PHE A 150 10.07 -14.80 3.69
N THR A 151 10.88 -14.17 2.82
CA THR A 151 10.88 -14.49 1.39
C THR A 151 11.40 -15.88 1.07
N GLN A 152 12.26 -16.44 1.94
CA GLN A 152 12.71 -17.82 1.83
C GLN A 152 11.63 -18.80 2.27
N GLU A 153 11.09 -18.61 3.47
CA GLU A 153 10.14 -19.53 4.11
C GLU A 153 8.74 -19.48 3.51
N GLN A 154 8.25 -18.28 3.18
CA GLN A 154 6.87 -18.06 2.70
C GLN A 154 6.78 -18.01 1.16
N ARG A 155 7.86 -18.34 0.43
CA ARG A 155 7.94 -18.22 -1.04
C ARG A 155 6.72 -18.74 -1.79
N ALA A 156 6.29 -19.96 -1.46
CA ALA A 156 5.15 -20.59 -2.13
C ALA A 156 3.85 -19.84 -1.87
N ARG A 157 3.64 -19.41 -0.62
CA ARG A 157 2.47 -18.65 -0.19
C ARG A 157 2.40 -17.28 -0.85
N ILE A 158 3.54 -16.57 -0.92
CA ILE A 158 3.67 -15.29 -1.61
C ILE A 158 3.24 -15.45 -3.07
N ARG A 159 3.89 -16.35 -3.81
CA ARG A 159 3.60 -16.57 -5.24
C ARG A 159 2.15 -16.95 -5.50
N ALA A 160 1.58 -17.82 -4.67
CA ALA A 160 0.17 -18.20 -4.78
C ALA A 160 -0.76 -16.99 -4.55
N ALA A 161 -0.52 -16.21 -3.51
CA ALA A 161 -1.32 -15.03 -3.19
C ALA A 161 -1.25 -13.96 -4.29
N THR A 162 -0.06 -13.64 -4.79
CA THR A 162 0.12 -12.63 -5.85
C THR A 162 -0.47 -13.10 -7.17
N ALA A 163 -0.29 -14.37 -7.54
CA ALA A 163 -0.87 -14.95 -8.75
C ALA A 163 -2.41 -14.94 -8.71
N LEU A 164 -3.00 -15.43 -7.61
CA LEU A 164 -4.46 -15.42 -7.45
C LEU A 164 -5.02 -14.00 -7.48
N SER A 165 -4.38 -13.06 -6.78
CA SER A 165 -4.77 -11.65 -6.76
C SER A 165 -4.84 -11.03 -8.16
N ARG A 166 -3.91 -11.37 -9.07
CA ARG A 166 -3.93 -10.91 -10.47
C ARG A 166 -5.09 -11.50 -11.28
N LEU A 167 -5.53 -12.70 -10.92
CA LEU A 167 -6.58 -13.43 -11.64
C LEU A 167 -7.99 -13.03 -11.20
N THR A 168 -8.19 -12.66 -9.93
CA THR A 168 -9.53 -12.35 -9.38
C THR A 168 -10.22 -11.20 -10.11
N GLY A 169 -9.48 -10.19 -10.57
CA GLY A 169 -10.04 -9.06 -11.31
C GLY A 169 -10.76 -9.46 -12.61
N PHE A 170 -10.39 -10.59 -13.24
CA PHE A 170 -11.06 -11.09 -14.45
C PHE A 170 -12.40 -11.75 -14.18
N ALA A 171 -12.69 -12.16 -12.93
CA ALA A 171 -14.02 -12.63 -12.57
C ALA A 171 -15.03 -11.48 -12.56
N ASP A 172 -14.56 -10.26 -12.29
CA ASP A 172 -15.34 -9.03 -12.21
C ASP A 172 -16.54 -9.15 -11.26
N ARG A 173 -16.28 -9.49 -9.99
CA ARG A 173 -17.30 -9.74 -8.97
C ARG A 173 -16.98 -9.03 -7.66
N GLY A 174 -18.04 -8.79 -6.89
CA GLY A 174 -17.98 -8.23 -5.56
C GLY A 174 -17.82 -6.71 -5.55
N PRO A 175 -17.87 -6.09 -4.36
CA PRO A 175 -17.80 -4.65 -4.26
C PRO A 175 -16.42 -4.10 -4.63
N VAL A 176 -16.36 -2.78 -4.83
CA VAL A 176 -15.11 -1.99 -4.80
C VAL A 176 -15.28 -0.89 -3.76
N TYR A 177 -14.28 -0.71 -2.91
CA TYR A 177 -14.27 0.31 -1.85
C TYR A 177 -13.54 1.55 -2.35
N LEU A 178 -14.10 2.73 -2.17
CA LEU A 178 -13.50 4.02 -2.54
C LEU A 178 -12.85 4.73 -1.35
N GLY A 179 -13.07 4.20 -0.15
CA GLY A 179 -12.53 4.69 1.12
C GLY A 179 -12.39 3.57 2.13
N GLY A 180 -12.15 3.95 3.38
CA GLY A 180 -11.90 3.04 4.49
C GLY A 180 -10.52 2.36 4.49
N ALA A 181 -10.31 1.55 5.51
CA ALA A 181 -9.13 0.75 5.81
C ALA A 181 -9.54 -0.56 6.53
N ASP A 182 -8.64 -1.54 6.62
CA ASP A 182 -8.91 -2.82 7.33
C ASP A 182 -9.30 -2.65 8.82
N ASN A 183 -9.00 -1.49 9.41
CA ASN A 183 -9.31 -1.12 10.79
C ASN A 183 -10.21 0.12 10.90
N ASP A 184 -10.68 0.63 9.77
CA ASP A 184 -11.61 1.77 9.68
C ASP A 184 -12.62 1.49 8.55
N PRO A 185 -13.81 0.94 8.88
CA PRO A 185 -14.76 0.50 7.85
C PRO A 185 -15.15 1.61 6.89
N ALA A 186 -15.27 1.28 5.60
CA ALA A 186 -15.78 2.22 4.60
C ALA A 186 -17.22 2.63 4.91
N GLU A 187 -17.53 3.91 4.69
CA GLU A 187 -18.90 4.43 4.77
C GLU A 187 -19.75 3.91 3.60
N PRO A 188 -21.09 3.85 3.73
CA PRO A 188 -21.95 3.39 2.63
C PRO A 188 -21.76 4.13 1.30
N ALA A 189 -21.43 5.43 1.35
CA ALA A 189 -21.18 6.24 0.15
C ALA A 189 -19.84 5.88 -0.54
N GLU A 190 -18.92 5.27 0.21
CA GLU A 190 -17.61 4.83 -0.25
C GLU A 190 -17.65 3.39 -0.80
N ILE A 191 -18.81 2.73 -0.85
CA ILE A 191 -18.92 1.35 -1.32
C ILE A 191 -19.63 1.30 -2.67
N LEU A 192 -18.92 0.79 -3.68
CA LEU A 192 -19.51 0.34 -4.93
C LEU A 192 -20.02 -1.08 -4.74
N ALA A 193 -21.24 -1.25 -4.23
CA ALA A 193 -21.82 -2.58 -4.03
C ALA A 193 -21.95 -3.35 -5.35
N ASP A 194 -22.40 -2.65 -6.40
CA ASP A 194 -22.51 -3.13 -7.77
C ASP A 194 -21.69 -2.20 -8.69
N PRO A 195 -20.38 -2.45 -8.85
CA PRO A 195 -19.52 -1.63 -9.69
C PRO A 195 -19.98 -1.65 -11.17
N PRO A 196 -19.78 -0.55 -11.93
CA PRO A 196 -20.06 -0.56 -13.37
C PRO A 196 -19.14 -1.55 -14.08
N CYS A 197 -19.49 -2.02 -15.28
CA CYS A 197 -18.57 -2.89 -16.05
C CYS A 197 -17.36 -2.13 -16.61
N GLY A 198 -17.38 -0.80 -16.58
CA GLY A 198 -16.27 0.04 -17.01
C GLY A 198 -16.63 1.52 -17.02
N TYR A 199 -15.63 2.33 -17.33
CA TYR A 199 -15.77 3.78 -17.45
C TYR A 199 -15.48 4.23 -18.88
N ARG A 200 -16.34 5.08 -19.43
CA ARG A 200 -16.09 5.78 -20.70
C ARG A 200 -15.37 7.09 -20.41
N LEU A 201 -14.33 7.37 -21.18
CA LEU A 201 -13.59 8.62 -21.19
C LEU A 201 -13.78 9.26 -22.55
N ASP A 202 -14.10 10.55 -22.59
CA ASP A 202 -14.06 11.30 -23.84
C ASP A 202 -12.61 11.48 -24.35
N ALA A 203 -12.47 12.08 -25.54
CA ALA A 203 -11.16 12.28 -26.15
C ALA A 203 -10.23 13.14 -25.29
N SER A 204 -10.76 14.20 -24.66
CA SER A 204 -9.97 15.11 -23.83
C SER A 204 -9.52 14.45 -22.52
N GLN A 205 -10.44 13.75 -21.85
CA GLN A 205 -10.17 13.02 -20.63
C GLN A 205 -9.13 11.93 -20.87
N TYR A 206 -9.31 11.12 -21.92
CA TYR A 206 -8.39 10.04 -22.22
C TYR A 206 -6.99 10.57 -22.59
N ALA A 207 -6.90 11.63 -23.40
CA ALA A 207 -5.61 12.24 -23.72
C ALA A 207 -4.86 12.74 -22.48
N ALA A 208 -5.58 13.23 -21.47
CA ALA A 208 -4.99 13.74 -20.24
C ALA A 208 -4.44 12.65 -19.30
N VAL A 209 -5.03 11.44 -19.27
CA VAL A 209 -4.70 10.41 -18.26
C VAL A 209 -4.16 9.09 -18.83
N ARG A 210 -4.09 8.94 -20.16
CA ARG A 210 -3.70 7.66 -20.80
C ARG A 210 -2.33 7.16 -20.35
N ASP A 211 -1.40 8.06 -20.07
CA ASP A 211 -0.04 7.70 -19.67
C ASP A 211 -0.04 7.14 -18.24
N GLU A 212 -0.75 7.78 -17.31
CA GLU A 212 -0.92 7.34 -15.93
C GLU A 212 -1.65 5.99 -15.89
N LEU A 213 -2.73 5.83 -16.65
CA LEU A 213 -3.42 4.53 -16.78
C LEU A 213 -2.47 3.43 -17.26
N ALA A 214 -1.67 3.72 -18.29
CA ALA A 214 -0.67 2.78 -18.80
C ALA A 214 0.42 2.45 -17.77
N LEU A 215 0.87 3.41 -16.95
CA LEU A 215 1.84 3.18 -15.87
C LEU A 215 1.26 2.32 -14.73
N HIS A 216 -0.04 2.42 -14.50
CA HIS A 216 -0.75 1.57 -13.55
C HIS A 216 -1.15 0.21 -14.13
N GLY A 217 -0.84 -0.06 -15.41
CA GLY A 217 -1.19 -1.32 -16.08
C GLY A 217 -2.68 -1.46 -16.37
N VAL A 218 -3.43 -0.35 -16.33
CA VAL A 218 -4.84 -0.29 -16.68
C VAL A 218 -4.97 -0.31 -18.20
N ARG A 219 -5.66 -1.32 -18.71
CA ARG A 219 -5.96 -1.47 -20.14
C ARG A 219 -7.20 -0.67 -20.50
N SER A 220 -7.15 -0.01 -21.64
CA SER A 220 -8.27 0.72 -22.23
C SER A 220 -8.52 0.21 -23.65
N GLN A 221 -9.77 0.28 -24.10
CA GLN A 221 -10.21 -0.04 -25.45
C GLN A 221 -10.59 1.26 -26.16
N ARG A 222 -10.34 1.37 -27.46
CA ARG A 222 -10.77 2.54 -28.24
C ARG A 222 -12.29 2.62 -28.26
N ASN A 223 -12.84 3.82 -28.06
CA ASN A 223 -14.28 4.09 -28.17
C ASN A 223 -14.49 5.44 -28.86
N GLY A 224 -14.67 5.42 -30.19
CA GLY A 224 -14.62 6.63 -31.01
C GLY A 224 -13.26 7.32 -30.88
N ASP A 225 -13.28 8.61 -30.52
CA ASP A 225 -12.08 9.40 -30.24
C ASP A 225 -11.65 9.34 -28.76
N GLY A 226 -12.48 8.72 -27.91
CA GLY A 226 -12.20 8.47 -26.51
C GLY A 226 -11.80 7.03 -26.23
N ALA A 227 -12.01 6.60 -24.99
CA ALA A 227 -11.68 5.26 -24.53
C ALA A 227 -12.76 4.65 -23.63
N PHE A 228 -12.79 3.32 -23.60
CA PHE A 228 -13.53 2.54 -22.62
C PHE A 228 -12.55 1.76 -21.75
N VAL A 229 -12.64 1.90 -20.43
CA VAL A 229 -11.79 1.23 -19.45
C VAL A 229 -12.62 0.13 -18.77
N PRO A 230 -12.53 -1.14 -19.21
CA PRO A 230 -13.32 -2.22 -18.63
C PRO A 230 -12.81 -2.59 -17.22
N LEU A 231 -13.71 -2.93 -16.29
CA LEU A 231 -13.32 -3.44 -14.98
C LEU A 231 -12.76 -4.86 -15.04
N ARG A 232 -13.23 -5.69 -15.98
CA ARG A 232 -12.80 -7.08 -16.16
C ARG A 232 -11.34 -7.21 -16.65
N GLN A 233 -10.40 -6.95 -15.75
CA GLN A 233 -8.95 -7.07 -15.92
C GLN A 233 -8.26 -7.15 -14.55
N SER A 234 -6.96 -7.46 -14.52
CA SER A 234 -6.18 -7.56 -13.27
C SER A 234 -6.34 -6.31 -12.38
N ALA A 235 -6.30 -5.11 -12.98
CA ALA A 235 -6.39 -3.84 -12.26
C ALA A 235 -7.82 -3.47 -11.80
N ARG A 236 -8.79 -4.39 -11.83
CA ARG A 236 -10.21 -4.16 -11.54
C ARG A 236 -10.44 -3.21 -10.37
N ASN A 237 -9.83 -3.49 -9.21
CA ASN A 237 -10.15 -2.74 -8.00
C ASN A 237 -9.43 -1.39 -7.92
N LEU A 238 -8.40 -1.16 -8.74
CA LEU A 238 -7.75 0.14 -8.86
C LEU A 238 -8.54 1.09 -9.77
N ILE A 239 -9.23 0.56 -10.78
CA ILE A 239 -9.89 1.37 -11.81
C ILE A 239 -10.92 2.35 -11.23
N PRO A 240 -11.86 1.95 -10.34
CA PRO A 240 -12.79 2.91 -9.74
C PRO A 240 -12.12 3.97 -8.88
N LEU A 241 -11.01 3.66 -8.19
CA LEU A 241 -10.24 4.65 -7.43
C LEU A 241 -9.66 5.74 -8.33
N LEU A 242 -9.31 5.38 -9.57
CA LEU A 242 -8.75 6.32 -10.55
C LEU A 242 -9.82 7.07 -11.35
N LEU A 243 -11.02 6.51 -11.54
CA LEU A 243 -11.99 6.99 -12.54
C LEU A 243 -13.41 7.28 -12.03
N ASP A 244 -13.80 6.76 -10.87
CA ASP A 244 -15.14 7.03 -10.32
C ASP A 244 -15.20 8.43 -9.74
N GLN A 245 -16.26 9.17 -10.05
CA GLN A 245 -16.46 10.52 -9.54
C GLN A 245 -16.59 10.60 -8.00
N ARG A 246 -16.88 9.48 -7.34
CA ARG A 246 -16.95 9.40 -5.88
C ARG A 246 -15.58 9.16 -5.24
N ALA A 247 -14.56 8.78 -6.01
CA ALA A 247 -13.22 8.53 -5.46
C ALA A 247 -12.52 9.84 -5.12
N THR A 248 -11.95 9.93 -3.92
CA THR A 248 -11.32 11.16 -3.40
C THR A 248 -10.12 11.62 -4.22
N TYR A 249 -9.37 10.69 -4.83
CA TYR A 249 -8.12 10.99 -5.54
C TYR A 249 -8.11 10.53 -7.00
N SER A 250 -9.28 10.53 -7.65
CA SER A 250 -9.40 10.17 -9.07
C SER A 250 -8.46 11.00 -9.96
N LEU A 251 -8.03 10.40 -11.07
CA LEU A 251 -7.28 11.10 -12.12
C LEU A 251 -8.20 11.97 -12.98
N THR A 252 -9.42 11.48 -13.24
CA THR A 252 -10.48 12.14 -13.98
C THR A 252 -11.80 11.41 -13.74
N TYR A 253 -12.94 12.05 -13.98
CA TYR A 253 -14.26 11.43 -13.82
C TYR A 253 -14.72 10.76 -15.10
N GLY A 254 -14.63 9.44 -15.15
CA GLY A 254 -15.18 8.66 -16.24
C GLY A 254 -16.69 8.47 -16.11
N GLN A 255 -17.38 8.40 -17.24
CA GLN A 255 -18.80 8.05 -17.24
C GLN A 255 -18.95 6.55 -16.99
N ALA A 256 -19.54 6.19 -15.83
CA ALA A 256 -19.84 4.81 -15.49
C ALA A 256 -20.77 4.17 -16.53
N ASN A 257 -20.42 2.97 -17.01
CA ASN A 257 -21.27 2.17 -17.87
C ASN A 257 -21.83 0.98 -17.09
N THR A 258 -23.14 0.96 -16.90
CA THR A 258 -23.88 -0.12 -16.21
C THR A 258 -24.67 -1.02 -17.18
N ALA A 259 -24.68 -0.69 -18.47
CA ALA A 259 -25.33 -1.48 -19.51
C ALA A 259 -24.36 -2.53 -20.07
N CYS A 260 -24.37 -3.69 -19.41
CA CYS A 260 -23.52 -4.85 -19.60
C CYS A 260 -24.24 -6.06 -18.99
#